data_AF-D8GMR4-F1
#
_entry.id   AF-D8GMR4-F1
#
_cell.length_a   1.000
_cell.length_b   1.000
_cell.length_c   1.000
_cell.angle_alpha   90.00
_cell.angle_beta   90.00
_cell.angle_gamma   90.00
#
_symmetry.space_group_name_H-M   'P 1'
#
loop_
_entity.id
_entity.type
_entity.pdbx_description
1 polymer ?
#
loop_
_entity_poly.entity_id
_entity_poly.type
_entity_poly.pdbx_seq_one_letter_code
_entity_poly.pdbx_strand_id
1 'polypeptide(L)'
;MIKLKAFLGYTAAVLSLFVVLATFIATDFWAKEFVNITSIKVSPIYTGGEVNKTISFKDYNIKIHKPVFQGLFSDRSKGFVEIDYTGKNIPKVISQSIDFDGDGKYDFYIKYDTKNDKSQFKSLNKNVVSLQGVYKITTGYAVRVNLKK
;
A
#
# COMPACT_ATOMS: atom_id res chain seq x y z
N MET A 1 36.20 -28.59 36.78
CA MET A 1 36.04 -28.38 35.32
C MET A 1 34.58 -28.42 34.85
N ILE A 2 33.78 -29.43 35.21
CA ILE A 2 32.39 -29.59 34.73
C ILE A 2 31.49 -28.40 35.13
N LYS A 3 31.57 -27.94 36.38
CA LYS A 3 30.77 -26.79 36.88
C LYS A 3 31.09 -25.47 36.16
N LEU A 4 32.35 -25.23 35.82
CA LEU A 4 32.78 -24.03 35.08
C LEU A 4 32.28 -24.06 33.63
N LYS A 5 32.37 -25.23 32.97
CA LYS A 5 31.84 -25.42 31.61
C LYS A 5 30.32 -25.23 31.58
N ALA A 6 29.61 -25.78 32.57
CA ALA A 6 28.17 -25.59 32.71
C ALA A 6 27.79 -24.12 32.94
N PHE A 7 28.49 -23.43 33.86
CA PHE A 7 28.27 -22.00 34.11
C PHE A 7 28.45 -21.16 32.84
N LEU A 8 29.57 -21.33 32.12
CA LEU A 8 29.84 -20.61 30.87
C LEU A 8 28.79 -20.91 29.79
N GLY A 9 28.34 -22.17 29.67
CA GLY A 9 27.30 -22.57 28.73
C GLY A 9 25.96 -21.89 29.01
N TYR A 10 25.52 -21.87 30.27
CA TYR A 10 24.28 -21.18 30.65
C TYR A 10 24.39 -19.66 30.51
N THR A 11 25.53 -19.05 30.87
CA THR A 11 25.76 -17.62 30.63
C THR A 11 25.71 -17.29 29.14
N ALA A 12 26.34 -18.09 28.28
CA ALA A 12 26.30 -17.91 26.84
C ALA A 12 24.87 -18.05 26.27
N ALA A 13 24.07 -19.00 26.78
CA ALA A 13 22.68 -19.16 26.37
C ALA A 13 21.83 -17.93 26.74
N VAL A 14 21.99 -17.41 27.96
CA VAL A 14 21.28 -16.19 28.40
C VAL A 14 21.71 -14.98 27.57
N LEU A 15 23.00 -14.80 27.32
CA LEU A 15 23.50 -13.72 26.46
C LEU A 15 22.97 -13.83 25.03
N SER A 16 22.88 -15.05 24.49
CA SER A 16 22.34 -15.29 23.16
C SER A 16 20.88 -14.85 23.04
N LEU A 17 20.07 -15.01 24.09
CA LEU A 17 18.70 -14.51 24.11
C LEU A 17 18.65 -12.98 23.94
N PHE A 18 19.51 -12.26 24.65
CA PHE A 18 19.59 -10.79 24.51
C PHE A 18 20.08 -10.37 23.13
N VAL A 19 21.03 -11.11 22.53
CA VAL A 19 21.49 -10.86 21.15
C VAL A 19 20.36 -11.07 20.15
N VAL A 20 19.57 -12.14 20.29
CA VAL A 20 18.41 -12.41 19.42
C VAL A 20 17.36 -11.30 19.57
N LEU A 21 17.05 -10.87 20.79
CA LEU A 21 16.10 -9.78 21.02
C LEU A 21 16.61 -8.46 20.44
N ALA A 22 17.88 -8.13 20.65
CA ALA A 22 18.48 -6.90 20.13
C ALA A 22 18.50 -6.89 18.60
N THR A 23 18.89 -8.00 17.97
CA THR A 23 18.86 -8.12 16.50
C THR A 23 17.46 -8.07 15.94
N PHE A 24 16.48 -8.72 16.59
CA PHE A 24 15.08 -8.67 16.19
C PHE A 24 14.48 -7.26 16.30
N ILE A 25 14.75 -6.53 17.38
CA ILE A 25 14.29 -5.14 17.54
C ILE A 25 14.95 -4.22 16.49
N ALA A 26 16.23 -4.46 16.19
CA ALA A 26 16.99 -3.64 15.26
C ALA A 26 16.75 -3.96 13.77
N THR A 27 16.03 -5.04 13.42
CA THR A 27 15.90 -5.47 12.01
C THR A 27 15.30 -4.39 11.12
N ASP A 28 14.30 -3.64 11.59
CA ASP A 28 13.67 -2.58 10.80
C ASP A 28 14.64 -1.44 10.46
N PHE A 29 15.55 -1.12 11.39
CA PHE A 29 16.58 -0.10 11.18
C PHE A 29 17.57 -0.57 10.11
N TRP A 30 18.13 -1.77 10.28
CA TRP A 30 19.09 -2.34 9.32
C TRP A 30 18.46 -2.59 7.94
N ALA A 31 17.20 -3.01 7.88
CA ALA A 31 16.48 -3.21 6.62
C ALA A 31 16.28 -1.89 5.86
N LYS A 32 15.90 -0.81 6.55
CA LYS A 32 15.79 0.52 5.93
C LYS A 32 17.13 1.01 5.38
N GLU A 33 18.20 0.84 6.15
CA GLU A 33 19.54 1.25 5.71
C GLU A 33 20.02 0.44 4.51
N PHE A 34 19.82 -0.88 4.53
CA PHE A 34 20.13 -1.75 3.40
C PHE A 34 19.35 -1.36 2.13
N VAL A 35 18.04 -1.09 2.27
CA VAL A 35 17.20 -0.62 1.15
C VAL A 35 17.71 0.71 0.60
N ASN A 36 18.09 1.65 1.47
CA ASN A 36 18.63 2.95 1.07
C ASN A 36 19.95 2.81 0.28
N ILE A 37 20.88 1.97 0.74
CA ILE A 37 22.19 1.78 0.10
C ILE A 37 22.04 1.08 -1.25
N THR A 38 21.21 0.03 -1.30
CA THR A 38 21.08 -0.83 -2.49
C THR A 38 20.14 -0.26 -3.55
N SER A 39 19.42 0.82 -3.25
CA SER A 39 18.38 1.39 -4.11
C SER A 39 17.31 0.36 -4.52
N ILE A 40 17.12 -0.70 -3.74
CA ILE A 40 16.07 -1.69 -3.97
C ILE A 40 14.73 -0.99 -3.77
N LYS A 41 13.85 -1.07 -4.77
CA LYS A 41 12.51 -0.48 -4.72
C LYS A 41 11.47 -1.54 -4.39
N VAL A 42 10.49 -1.18 -3.58
CA VAL A 42 9.29 -2.01 -3.39
C VAL A 42 8.48 -1.97 -4.69
N SER A 43 8.05 -3.13 -5.16
CA SER A 43 7.26 -3.21 -6.40
C SER A 43 5.96 -2.41 -6.28
N PRO A 44 5.53 -1.68 -7.34
CA PRO A 44 4.29 -0.92 -7.36
C PRO A 44 3.03 -1.76 -7.17
N ILE A 45 3.12 -3.09 -7.32
CA ILE A 45 2.04 -4.02 -6.97
C ILE A 45 1.67 -3.90 -5.49
N TYR A 46 2.65 -3.62 -4.63
CA TYR A 46 2.45 -3.49 -3.19
C TYR A 46 2.18 -2.04 -2.77
N THR A 47 2.78 -1.06 -3.44
CA THR A 47 2.66 0.36 -3.06
C THR A 47 1.52 1.12 -3.76
N GLY A 48 0.79 0.47 -4.67
CA GLY A 48 -0.25 1.14 -5.47
C GLY A 48 0.26 1.83 -6.73
N GLY A 49 1.58 1.94 -6.90
CA GLY A 49 2.22 2.65 -8.01
C GLY A 49 2.60 4.08 -7.67
N GLU A 50 3.22 4.77 -8.63
CA GLU A 50 3.55 6.19 -8.49
C GLU A 50 2.27 7.05 -8.53
N VAL A 51 2.25 8.14 -7.77
CA VAL A 51 1.15 9.10 -7.83
C VAL A 51 1.22 9.87 -9.15
N ASN A 52 0.15 9.79 -9.95
CA ASN A 52 0.01 10.53 -11.22
C ASN A 52 -0.56 11.93 -10.97
N LYS A 53 -1.60 12.02 -10.14
CA LYS A 53 -2.34 13.27 -9.90
C LYS A 53 -2.77 13.36 -8.44
N THR A 54 -2.72 14.56 -7.88
CA THR A 54 -3.29 14.85 -6.55
C THR A 54 -4.33 15.95 -6.67
N ILE A 55 -5.50 15.71 -6.11
CA ILE A 55 -6.60 16.67 -6.04
C ILE A 55 -6.75 17.05 -4.57
N SER A 56 -6.48 18.32 -4.25
CA SER A 56 -6.51 18.81 -2.88
C SER A 56 -7.86 19.41 -2.53
N PHE A 57 -8.42 18.99 -1.41
CA PHE A 57 -9.58 19.61 -0.76
C PHE A 57 -9.14 20.25 0.55
N LYS A 58 -10.07 20.94 1.23
CA LYS A 58 -9.79 21.64 2.49
C LYS A 58 -9.23 20.71 3.58
N ASP A 59 -9.82 19.53 3.74
CA ASP A 59 -9.54 18.64 4.89
C ASP A 59 -8.96 17.26 4.50
N TYR A 60 -8.89 16.98 3.19
CA TYR A 60 -8.36 15.73 2.64
C TYR A 60 -7.87 15.92 1.21
N ASN A 61 -7.09 14.97 0.72
CA ASN A 61 -6.57 14.90 -0.62
C ASN A 61 -6.96 13.58 -1.26
N ILE A 62 -7.18 13.60 -2.57
CA ILE A 62 -7.34 12.42 -3.40
C ILE A 62 -6.06 12.26 -4.22
N LYS A 63 -5.34 11.16 -4.05
CA LYS A 63 -4.18 10.81 -4.88
C LYS A 63 -4.60 9.71 -5.84
N ILE A 64 -4.38 9.96 -7.12
CA ILE A 64 -4.67 9.04 -8.21
C ILE A 64 -3.32 8.48 -8.64
N HIS A 65 -3.12 7.18 -8.49
CA HIS A 65 -1.88 6.51 -8.87
C HIS A 65 -1.89 6.14 -10.35
N LYS A 66 -0.71 5.90 -10.91
CA LYS A 66 -0.57 5.34 -12.27
C LYS A 66 -1.09 3.90 -12.28
N PRO A 67 -1.74 3.45 -13.38
CA PRO A 67 -2.09 2.05 -13.57
C PRO A 67 -0.88 1.12 -13.42
N VAL A 68 -1.04 0.06 -12.63
CA VAL A 68 -0.01 -0.94 -12.36
C VAL A 68 -0.31 -2.22 -13.12
N PHE A 69 0.42 -2.45 -14.20
CA PHE A 69 0.42 -3.70 -14.96
C PHE A 69 1.69 -4.53 -14.79
N GLN A 70 2.69 -3.99 -14.08
CA GLN A 70 4.00 -4.62 -13.95
C GLN A 70 3.89 -6.07 -13.45
N GLY A 71 4.64 -6.97 -14.09
CA GLY A 71 4.95 -8.31 -13.64
C GLY A 71 6.46 -8.48 -13.45
N LEU A 72 6.92 -9.69 -13.12
CA LEU A 72 8.33 -9.94 -12.81
C LEU A 72 9.25 -9.78 -14.03
N PHE A 73 8.81 -10.28 -15.19
CA PHE A 73 9.60 -10.26 -16.44
C PHE A 73 9.01 -9.34 -17.51
N SER A 74 7.70 -9.11 -17.46
CA SER A 74 6.97 -8.25 -18.41
C SER A 74 5.70 -7.73 -17.76
N ASP A 75 5.06 -6.78 -18.42
CA ASP A 75 3.71 -6.37 -18.07
C ASP A 75 2.70 -7.51 -18.22
N ARG A 76 1.67 -7.47 -17.37
CA ARG A 76 0.50 -8.33 -17.38
C ARG A 76 -0.61 -7.72 -18.23
N SER A 77 -1.53 -8.57 -18.70
CA SER A 77 -2.77 -8.14 -19.38
C SER A 77 -3.83 -7.58 -18.44
N LYS A 78 -3.71 -7.89 -17.14
CA LYS A 78 -4.56 -7.39 -16.06
C LYS A 78 -3.70 -6.60 -15.08
N GLY A 79 -4.27 -5.52 -14.57
CA GLY A 79 -3.62 -4.63 -13.63
C GLY A 79 -4.63 -4.01 -12.69
N PHE A 80 -4.22 -2.95 -12.01
CA PHE A 80 -5.13 -2.16 -11.19
C PHE A 80 -4.69 -0.70 -11.16
N VAL A 81 -5.58 0.17 -10.71
CA VAL A 81 -5.25 1.54 -10.30
C VAL A 81 -5.67 1.73 -8.84
N GLU A 82 -4.87 2.46 -8.08
CA GLU A 82 -5.12 2.81 -6.68
C GLU A 82 -5.48 4.29 -6.55
N ILE A 83 -6.54 4.57 -5.79
CA ILE A 83 -6.99 5.92 -5.45
C ILE A 83 -6.97 6.06 -3.92
N ASP A 84 -6.10 6.93 -3.43
CA ASP A 84 -5.95 7.19 -2.01
C ASP A 84 -6.72 8.43 -1.59
N TYR A 85 -7.60 8.27 -0.63
CA TYR A 85 -8.26 9.35 0.10
C TYR A 85 -7.51 9.52 1.42
N THR A 86 -6.73 10.61 1.54
CA THR A 86 -5.86 10.86 2.69
C THR A 86 -6.16 12.20 3.34
N GLY A 87 -6.31 12.25 4.66
CA GLY A 87 -6.64 13.52 5.32
C GLY A 87 -7.05 13.37 6.76
N LYS A 88 -7.23 14.50 7.44
CA LYS A 88 -7.69 14.51 8.84
C LYS A 88 -9.19 14.25 8.95
N ASN A 89 -9.97 14.73 7.98
CA ASN A 89 -11.43 14.63 8.01
C ASN A 89 -11.96 14.16 6.66
N ILE A 90 -11.89 12.85 6.43
CA ILE A 90 -12.46 12.22 5.24
C ILE A 90 -13.98 12.14 5.42
N PRO A 91 -14.77 12.50 4.39
CA PRO A 91 -16.22 12.47 4.49
C PRO A 91 -16.75 11.06 4.82
N LYS A 92 -17.87 11.02 5.55
CA LYS A 92 -18.55 9.77 5.89
C LYS A 92 -18.98 8.98 4.65
N VAL A 93 -19.27 9.69 3.56
CA VAL A 93 -19.56 9.10 2.26
C VAL A 93 -18.60 9.70 1.24
N ILE A 94 -17.76 8.86 0.67
CA ILE A 94 -16.95 9.19 -0.50
C ILE A 94 -17.84 8.98 -1.72
N SER A 95 -17.93 9.94 -2.63
CA SER A 95 -18.74 9.83 -3.85
C SER A 95 -18.06 10.62 -4.96
N GLN A 96 -17.34 9.94 -5.84
CA GLN A 96 -16.46 10.60 -6.81
C GLN A 96 -16.44 9.85 -8.14
N SER A 97 -16.48 10.62 -9.23
CA SER A 97 -16.09 10.13 -10.56
C SER A 97 -14.59 10.38 -10.75
N ILE A 98 -13.88 9.37 -11.22
CA ILE A 98 -12.43 9.38 -11.37
C ILE A 98 -12.08 9.28 -12.85
N ASP A 99 -11.22 10.20 -13.29
CA ASP A 99 -10.48 10.18 -14.56
C ASP A 99 -9.02 9.91 -14.16
N PHE A 100 -8.55 8.67 -14.38
CA PHE A 100 -7.21 8.24 -13.98
C PHE A 100 -6.17 8.40 -15.08
N ASP A 101 -6.58 8.36 -16.34
CA ASP A 101 -5.67 8.49 -17.50
C ASP A 101 -5.52 9.95 -17.98
N GLY A 102 -6.40 10.85 -17.55
CA GLY A 102 -6.35 12.27 -17.82
C GLY A 102 -6.93 12.66 -19.18
N ASP A 103 -7.73 11.80 -19.81
CA ASP A 103 -8.34 12.08 -21.12
C ASP A 103 -9.53 13.06 -21.07
N GLY A 104 -9.92 13.50 -19.86
CA GLY A 104 -11.02 14.41 -19.62
C GLY A 104 -12.39 13.73 -19.54
N LYS A 105 -12.45 12.40 -19.63
CA LYS A 105 -13.65 11.58 -19.42
C LYS A 105 -13.48 10.76 -18.15
N TYR A 106 -14.57 10.57 -17.42
CA TYR A 106 -14.54 9.74 -16.23
C TYR A 106 -14.46 8.26 -16.60
N ASP A 107 -13.50 7.55 -16.00
CA ASP A 107 -13.27 6.13 -16.19
C ASP A 107 -14.14 5.25 -15.32
N PHE A 108 -14.45 5.71 -14.12
CA PHE A 108 -15.34 5.02 -13.19
C PHE A 108 -15.92 5.97 -12.15
N TYR A 109 -16.98 5.50 -11.51
CA TYR A 109 -17.60 6.13 -10.36
C TYR A 109 -17.55 5.20 -9.15
N ILE A 110 -17.18 5.75 -7.99
CA ILE A 110 -17.20 5.06 -6.71
C ILE A 110 -18.00 5.88 -5.70
N LYS A 111 -18.89 5.19 -5.00
CA LYS A 111 -19.52 5.65 -3.76
C LYS A 111 -19.17 4.69 -2.65
N TYR A 112 -18.64 5.18 -1.54
CA TYR A 112 -18.28 4.35 -0.40
C TYR A 112 -18.75 5.01 0.90
N ASP A 113 -19.56 4.27 1.66
CA ASP A 113 -19.99 4.63 3.00
C ASP A 113 -18.97 4.09 4.02
N THR A 114 -18.19 5.00 4.61
CA THR A 114 -17.10 4.65 5.53
C THR A 114 -17.58 4.10 6.86
N LYS A 115 -18.86 4.33 7.22
CA LYS A 115 -19.46 3.83 8.47
C LYS A 115 -20.00 2.41 8.29
N ASN A 116 -20.66 2.16 7.16
CA ASN A 116 -21.34 0.89 6.92
C ASN A 116 -20.53 -0.10 6.09
N ASP A 117 -19.33 0.30 5.63
CA ASP A 117 -18.45 -0.50 4.77
C ASP A 117 -19.17 -1.00 3.50
N LYS A 118 -19.92 -0.09 2.87
CA LYS A 118 -20.69 -0.39 1.65
C LYS A 118 -20.19 0.44 0.49
N SER A 119 -19.87 -0.23 -0.61
CA SER A 119 -19.45 0.40 -1.85
C SER A 119 -20.48 0.22 -2.97
N GLN A 120 -20.62 1.23 -3.80
CA GLN A 120 -21.28 1.17 -5.10
C GLN A 120 -20.26 1.59 -6.15
N PHE A 121 -20.12 0.77 -7.18
CA PHE A 121 -19.13 0.97 -8.21
C PHE A 121 -19.79 0.91 -9.58
N LYS A 122 -19.41 1.82 -10.46
CA LYS A 122 -19.84 1.82 -11.85
C LYS A 122 -18.64 2.06 -12.75
N SER A 123 -18.35 1.08 -13.60
CA SER A 123 -17.38 1.25 -14.69
C SER A 123 -17.96 2.14 -15.78
N LEU A 124 -17.16 3.08 -16.28
CA LEU A 124 -17.51 4.01 -17.36
C LEU A 124 -16.55 3.86 -18.57
N ASN A 125 -15.34 3.33 -18.35
CA ASN A 125 -14.36 3.00 -19.37
C ASN A 125 -14.25 1.48 -19.58
N LYS A 126 -14.13 1.04 -20.83
CA LYS A 126 -13.96 -0.37 -21.23
C LYS A 126 -12.77 -1.08 -20.57
N ASN A 127 -11.72 -0.34 -20.21
CA ASN A 127 -10.51 -0.85 -19.58
C ASN A 127 -10.70 -1.09 -18.07
N VAL A 128 -11.77 -0.54 -17.49
CA VAL A 128 -12.12 -0.71 -16.07
C VAL A 128 -13.03 -1.92 -15.90
N VAL A 129 -12.57 -2.90 -15.13
CA VAL A 129 -13.22 -4.21 -14.99
C VAL A 129 -14.16 -4.24 -13.78
N SER A 130 -13.62 -4.02 -12.58
CA SER A 130 -14.38 -4.12 -11.34
C SER A 130 -13.70 -3.37 -10.20
N LEU A 131 -14.46 -3.06 -9.15
CA LEU A 131 -13.87 -2.71 -7.86
C LEU A 131 -13.13 -3.95 -7.32
N GLN A 132 -11.86 -3.79 -6.95
CA GLN A 132 -11.11 -4.82 -6.24
C GLN A 132 -11.43 -4.76 -4.74
N GLY A 133 -11.46 -3.55 -4.18
CA GLY A 133 -11.82 -3.33 -2.79
C GLY A 133 -11.55 -1.90 -2.34
N VAL A 134 -12.03 -1.60 -1.13
CA VAL A 134 -11.71 -0.39 -0.37
C VAL A 134 -11.00 -0.83 0.91
N TYR A 135 -9.85 -0.24 1.18
CA TYR A 135 -8.98 -0.62 2.28
C TYR A 135 -8.75 0.56 3.19
N LYS A 136 -8.87 0.35 4.50
CA LYS A 136 -8.49 1.38 5.47
C LYS A 136 -6.97 1.43 5.61
N ILE A 137 -6.39 2.61 5.44
CA ILE A 137 -4.96 2.88 5.61
C ILE A 137 -4.76 3.88 6.75
N THR A 138 -3.53 4.00 7.27
CA THR A 138 -3.22 4.87 8.42
C THR A 138 -3.68 6.31 8.23
N THR A 139 -3.66 6.80 7.00
CA THR A 139 -4.00 8.18 6.64
C THR A 139 -5.41 8.33 6.05
N GLY A 140 -6.20 7.25 5.94
CA GLY A 140 -7.52 7.28 5.32
C GLY A 140 -7.96 5.98 4.67
N TYR A 141 -8.28 6.04 3.37
CA TYR A 141 -8.76 4.89 2.60
C TYR A 141 -8.06 4.79 1.25
N ALA A 142 -7.74 3.56 0.81
CA ALA A 142 -7.25 3.23 -0.52
C ALA A 142 -8.32 2.45 -1.27
N VAL A 143 -8.66 2.88 -2.49
CA VAL A 143 -9.60 2.19 -3.37
C VAL A 143 -8.81 1.57 -4.51
N ARG A 144 -8.84 0.24 -4.65
CA ARG A 144 -8.24 -0.44 -5.81
C ARG A 144 -9.31 -0.84 -6.81
N VAL A 145 -9.03 -0.57 -8.08
CA VAL A 145 -9.92 -0.90 -9.20
C VAL A 145 -9.15 -1.77 -10.19
N ASN A 146 -9.71 -2.93 -10.53
CA ASN A 146 -9.14 -3.85 -11.50
C ASN A 146 -9.24 -3.27 -12.90
N LEU A 147 -8.14 -3.34 -13.64
CA LEU A 147 -8.01 -2.90 -15.02
C LEU A 147 -7.63 -4.05 -15.94
N LYS A 148 -7.92 -3.87 -17.22
CA LYS A 148 -7.39 -4.67 -18.33
C LYS A 148 -6.79 -3.75 -19.39
N LYS A 149 -5.80 -4.26 -20.12
CA LYS A 149 -5.25 -3.59 -21.30
C LYS A 149 -6.26 -3.55 -22.45
#